data_AF-A0A093CCH4-F1
#
_entry.id   AF-A0A093CCH4-F1
#
_cell.length_a   1.000
_cell.length_b   1.000
_cell.length_c   1.000
_cell.angle_alpha   90.00
_cell.angle_beta   90.00
_cell.angle_gamma   90.00
#
_symmetry.space_group_name_H-M   'P 1'
#
loop_
_entity.id
_entity.type
_entity.pdbx_description
1 polymer ?
#
loop_
_entity_poly.entity_id
_entity_poly.type
_entity_poly.pdbx_seq_one_letter_code
_entity_poly.pdbx_strand_id
1 'polypeptide(L)'
;FFQKTLTAVKNWFTLFGWSKGQNPLSIPYSLRSDVCKVQMTSSQEQVFRQDRGKDTKTVYDMLFHLSGQFLPGIPSSQSLPLDPVERMLQLHWQHSALLAFLKSHGAYLPHVMPEFLLEPDDYKKWIKMQTELKVRDVKNSDIFSDKHLFILEDSIFERMSKRAWTDVLLQTYKVFVLQRVSSHNITDLFSLESLHSMPRIKLEPLSSNIYSPYERTILTWLNKHYEKYRKIVWRDCQKGEI
;
A
#
# COMPACT_ATOMS: atom_id res chain seq x y z
N PHE A 1 -18.26 2.15 -2.98
CA PHE A 1 -17.01 2.90 -2.69
C PHE A 1 -15.78 2.01 -2.83
N PHE A 2 -15.63 0.97 -1.99
CA PHE A 2 -14.44 0.11 -1.95
C PHE A 2 -14.00 -0.50 -3.30
N GLN A 3 -14.93 -0.99 -4.14
CA GLN A 3 -14.56 -1.61 -5.42
C GLN A 3 -13.94 -0.63 -6.43
N LYS A 4 -14.44 0.62 -6.51
CA LYS A 4 -13.86 1.63 -7.41
C LYS A 4 -12.45 2.01 -6.98
N THR A 5 -12.25 2.20 -5.67
CA THR A 5 -10.92 2.47 -5.09
C THR A 5 -9.97 1.31 -5.35
N LEU A 6 -10.41 0.07 -5.10
CA LEU A 6 -9.63 -1.13 -5.35
C LEU A 6 -9.18 -1.23 -6.82
N THR A 7 -10.09 -1.00 -7.77
CA THR A 7 -9.77 -1.00 -9.20
C THR A 7 -8.76 0.09 -9.55
N ALA A 8 -8.92 1.31 -9.02
CA ALA A 8 -7.99 2.40 -9.25
C ALA A 8 -6.59 2.08 -8.71
N VAL A 9 -6.50 1.58 -7.47
CA VAL A 9 -5.24 1.15 -6.84
C VAL A 9 -4.58 0.03 -7.64
N LYS A 10 -5.34 -1.03 -7.98
CA LYS A 10 -4.85 -2.13 -8.80
C LYS A 10 -4.27 -1.63 -10.12
N ASN A 11 -5.01 -0.79 -10.85
CA ASN A 11 -4.59 -0.29 -12.16
C ASN A 11 -3.34 0.57 -12.04
N TRP A 12 -3.28 1.49 -11.08
CA TRP A 12 -2.13 2.37 -10.90
C TRP A 12 -0.85 1.58 -10.59
N PHE A 13 -0.90 0.66 -9.61
CA PHE A 13 0.26 -0.15 -9.25
C PHE A 13 0.64 -1.16 -10.35
N THR A 14 -0.34 -1.70 -11.09
CA THR A 14 -0.06 -2.54 -12.27
C THR A 14 0.76 -1.79 -13.30
N LEU A 15 0.47 -0.50 -13.52
CA LEU A 15 1.13 0.29 -14.57
C LEU A 15 2.46 0.90 -14.11
N PHE A 16 2.54 1.35 -12.85
CA PHE A 16 3.59 2.25 -12.37
C PHE A 16 4.29 1.78 -11.09
N GLY A 17 3.91 0.64 -10.52
CA GLY A 17 4.47 0.16 -9.26
C GLY A 17 5.90 -0.39 -9.36
N TRP A 18 6.34 -0.82 -10.54
CA TRP A 18 7.62 -1.51 -10.72
C TRP A 18 8.50 -0.87 -11.80
N SER A 19 9.82 -0.94 -11.59
CA SER A 19 10.83 -0.33 -12.46
C SER A 19 10.88 -0.91 -13.88
N LYS A 20 10.62 -2.22 -14.03
CA LYS A 20 10.66 -2.93 -15.32
C LYS A 20 9.30 -2.88 -16.07
N GLY A 21 8.58 -1.76 -15.98
CA GLY A 21 7.26 -1.59 -16.62
C GLY A 21 6.13 -2.36 -15.94
N GLN A 22 5.06 -2.60 -16.71
CA GLN A 22 3.80 -3.13 -16.19
C GLN A 22 3.97 -4.48 -15.47
N ASN A 23 3.24 -4.66 -14.36
CA ASN A 23 3.24 -5.88 -13.57
C ASN A 23 1.79 -6.20 -13.13
N PRO A 24 1.08 -7.13 -13.78
CA PRO A 24 -0.31 -7.45 -13.47
C PRO A 24 -0.52 -7.81 -11.99
N LEU A 25 -1.27 -6.98 -11.27
CA LEU A 25 -1.49 -7.13 -9.84
C LEU A 25 -2.87 -7.73 -9.53
N SER A 26 -2.91 -8.74 -8.65
CA SER A 26 -4.13 -9.22 -8.00
C SER A 26 -4.07 -8.94 -6.50
N ILE A 27 -5.00 -8.11 -5.99
CA ILE A 27 -5.05 -7.76 -4.56
C ILE A 27 -6.07 -8.68 -3.86
N PRO A 28 -5.67 -9.40 -2.80
CA PRO A 28 -4.35 -9.41 -2.16
C PRO A 28 -3.38 -10.50 -2.71
N TYR A 29 -3.85 -11.42 -3.55
CA TYR A 29 -3.14 -12.65 -3.93
C TYR A 29 -1.68 -12.46 -4.38
N SER A 30 -1.41 -11.61 -5.38
CA SER A 30 -0.06 -11.38 -5.90
C SER A 30 0.86 -10.80 -4.82
N LEU A 31 0.35 -9.93 -3.95
CA LEU A 31 1.13 -9.31 -2.88
C LEU A 31 1.54 -10.29 -1.78
N ARG A 32 0.74 -11.36 -1.60
CA ARG A 32 1.02 -12.45 -0.65
C ARG A 32 1.93 -13.53 -1.25
N SER A 33 1.72 -13.87 -2.52
CA SER A 33 2.46 -14.94 -3.19
C SER A 33 3.86 -14.52 -3.62
N ASP A 34 4.05 -13.23 -3.93
CA ASP A 34 5.28 -12.73 -4.55
C ASP A 34 6.26 -12.16 -3.51
N VAL A 35 6.23 -12.64 -2.26
CA VAL A 35 7.03 -12.06 -1.18
C VAL A 35 8.48 -12.52 -1.22
N CYS A 36 8.82 -13.65 -1.86
CA CYS A 36 10.20 -14.12 -2.06
C CYS A 36 10.30 -15.25 -3.11
N LYS A 37 11.52 -15.45 -3.64
CA LYS A 37 11.86 -16.59 -4.52
C LYS A 37 12.03 -17.85 -3.66
N VAL A 38 11.17 -18.86 -3.85
CA VAL A 38 11.46 -20.21 -3.34
C VAL A 38 12.58 -20.79 -4.20
N GLN A 39 13.78 -20.96 -3.65
CA GLN A 39 14.82 -21.75 -4.29
C GLN A 39 14.42 -23.23 -4.19
N MET A 40 13.75 -23.74 -5.22
CA MET A 40 13.61 -25.18 -5.41
C MET A 40 14.92 -25.73 -5.97
N THR A 41 15.85 -26.15 -5.11
CA THR A 41 16.93 -27.06 -5.50
C THR A 41 16.47 -28.49 -5.26
N SER A 42 15.71 -29.06 -6.19
CA SER A 42 15.81 -30.50 -6.47
C SER A 42 15.06 -30.86 -7.74
N SER A 43 15.75 -31.69 -8.51
CA SER A 43 15.33 -32.48 -9.64
C SER A 43 14.02 -33.24 -9.43
N GLN A 44 13.32 -33.43 -10.56
CA GLN A 44 12.23 -34.36 -10.86
C GLN A 44 10.77 -33.89 -10.65
N GLU A 45 10.02 -34.24 -11.69
CA GLU A 45 8.57 -34.28 -11.88
C GLU A 45 7.83 -33.00 -12.33
N GLN A 46 7.71 -32.93 -13.67
CA GLN A 46 6.66 -32.25 -14.44
C GLN A 46 5.30 -32.73 -13.91
N VAL A 47 4.37 -31.84 -13.57
CA VAL A 47 3.32 -31.33 -14.46
C VAL A 47 2.67 -30.14 -13.72
N PHE A 48 2.44 -29.02 -14.41
CA PHE A 48 2.05 -27.69 -13.89
C PHE A 48 3.14 -26.87 -13.15
N ARG A 49 4.27 -26.61 -13.83
CA ARG A 49 5.14 -25.48 -13.45
C ARG A 49 4.93 -24.34 -14.44
N GLN A 50 4.12 -23.35 -14.05
CA GLN A 50 4.12 -22.06 -14.72
C GLN A 50 5.48 -21.41 -14.42
N ASP A 51 6.19 -21.04 -15.48
CA ASP A 51 7.56 -20.54 -15.50
C ASP A 51 7.71 -19.22 -14.70
N ARG A 52 7.81 -19.32 -13.36
CA ARG A 52 7.96 -18.18 -12.43
C ARG A 52 9.38 -18.08 -11.85
N GLY A 53 10.38 -18.56 -12.58
CA GLY A 53 11.72 -18.78 -12.04
C GLY A 53 12.69 -17.59 -12.07
N LYS A 54 12.52 -16.60 -12.96
CA LYS A 54 13.57 -15.57 -13.17
C LYS A 54 13.20 -14.12 -12.78
N ASP A 55 11.92 -13.75 -12.77
CA ASP A 55 11.49 -12.34 -12.57
C ASP A 55 10.28 -12.19 -11.62
N THR A 56 10.23 -12.92 -10.49
CA THR A 56 9.22 -12.63 -9.46
C THR A 56 9.50 -11.27 -8.84
N LYS A 57 8.71 -10.26 -9.24
CA LYS A 57 8.78 -8.89 -8.75
C LYS A 57 8.00 -8.78 -7.45
N THR A 58 8.68 -8.56 -6.34
CA THR A 58 8.08 -8.55 -5.01
C THR A 58 7.48 -7.18 -4.67
N VAL A 59 6.70 -7.12 -3.59
CA VAL A 59 6.25 -5.85 -2.99
C VAL A 59 7.44 -5.02 -2.45
N TYR A 60 8.54 -5.66 -2.09
CA TYR A 60 9.75 -4.97 -1.64
C TYR A 60 10.49 -4.31 -2.80
N ASP A 61 10.49 -4.93 -3.98
CA ASP A 61 11.01 -4.32 -5.21
C ASP A 61 10.18 -3.09 -5.62
N MET A 62 8.86 -3.18 -5.46
CA MET A 62 7.93 -2.05 -5.67
C MET A 62 8.25 -0.91 -4.71
N LEU A 63 8.44 -1.21 -3.42
CA LEU A 63 8.78 -0.19 -2.42
C LEU A 63 10.13 0.44 -2.73
N PHE A 64 11.15 -0.34 -3.07
CA PHE A 64 12.45 0.19 -3.50
C PHE A 64 12.33 1.11 -4.72
N HIS A 65 11.52 0.73 -5.72
CA HIS A 65 11.28 1.57 -6.89
C HIS A 65 10.61 2.91 -6.55
N LEU A 66 9.65 2.90 -5.63
CA LEU A 66 8.87 4.09 -5.27
C LEU A 66 9.57 4.97 -4.22
N SER A 67 10.32 4.40 -3.29
CA SER A 67 11.02 5.15 -2.25
C SER A 67 12.45 5.54 -2.66
N GLY A 68 13.08 4.77 -3.56
CA GLY A 68 14.51 4.82 -3.83
C GLY A 68 15.38 4.25 -2.70
N GLN A 69 14.75 3.64 -1.69
CA GLN A 69 15.42 3.13 -0.47
C GLN A 69 15.05 1.67 -0.23
N PHE A 70 16.04 0.88 0.17
CA PHE A 70 15.80 -0.49 0.61
C PHE A 70 15.10 -0.50 1.97
N LEU A 71 14.25 -1.50 2.20
CA LEU A 71 13.67 -1.70 3.52
C LEU A 71 14.78 -2.09 4.50
N PRO A 72 14.90 -1.40 5.65
CA PRO A 72 15.88 -1.75 6.66
C PRO A 72 15.77 -3.23 7.06
N GLY A 73 16.89 -3.95 6.97
CA GLY A 73 17.01 -5.35 7.37
C GLY A 73 16.57 -6.38 6.33
N ILE A 74 15.83 -6.02 5.28
CA ILE A 74 15.34 -6.98 4.28
C ILE A 74 16.26 -6.97 3.06
N PRO A 75 17.02 -8.05 2.78
CA PRO A 75 17.79 -8.16 1.56
C PRO A 75 16.86 -8.30 0.35
N SER A 76 17.19 -7.64 -0.76
CA SER A 76 16.43 -7.66 -2.02
C SER A 76 16.32 -9.04 -2.70
N SER A 77 17.05 -10.04 -2.22
CA SER A 77 17.13 -11.38 -2.83
C SER A 77 17.08 -12.52 -1.81
N GLN A 78 16.43 -12.33 -0.66
CA GLN A 78 16.33 -13.39 0.33
C GLN A 78 15.44 -14.54 -0.18
N SER A 79 15.89 -15.78 -0.05
CA SER A 79 15.02 -16.95 -0.22
C SER A 79 14.20 -17.16 1.05
N LEU A 80 13.02 -17.77 0.91
CA LEU A 80 12.28 -18.22 2.08
C LEU A 80 12.84 -19.54 2.61
N PRO A 81 12.85 -19.74 3.93
CA PRO A 81 13.10 -21.01 4.55
C PRO A 81 12.16 -22.09 4.00
N LEU A 82 12.68 -23.32 3.90
CA LEU A 82 11.86 -24.48 3.57
C LEU A 82 10.97 -24.89 4.75
N ASP A 83 11.43 -24.65 5.98
CA ASP A 83 10.63 -24.90 7.17
C ASP A 83 9.41 -23.97 7.22
N PRO A 84 8.17 -24.51 7.31
CA PRO A 84 6.96 -23.69 7.28
C PRO A 84 6.82 -22.70 8.45
N VAL A 85 7.40 -23.00 9.61
CA VAL A 85 7.32 -22.16 10.80
C VAL A 85 8.31 -21.00 10.68
N GLU A 86 9.56 -21.29 10.34
CA GLU A 86 10.59 -20.28 10.07
C GLU A 86 10.16 -19.35 8.93
N ARG A 87 9.59 -19.91 7.86
CA ARG A 87 9.04 -19.12 6.74
C ARG A 87 7.96 -18.16 7.22
N MET A 88 7.00 -18.64 7.99
CA MET A 88 5.92 -17.82 8.52
C MET A 88 6.45 -16.71 9.44
N LEU A 89 7.41 -17.01 10.32
CA LEU A 89 8.06 -16.03 11.20
C LEU A 89 8.79 -14.96 10.40
N GLN A 90 9.54 -15.35 9.36
CA GLN A 90 10.23 -14.43 8.49
C GLN A 90 9.26 -13.53 7.74
N LEU A 91 8.19 -14.08 7.15
CA LEU A 91 7.17 -13.29 6.46
C LEU A 91 6.51 -12.27 7.40
N HIS A 92 6.12 -12.70 8.60
CA HIS A 92 5.56 -11.82 9.61
C HIS A 92 6.52 -10.66 9.97
N TRP A 93 7.80 -10.98 10.19
CA TRP A 93 8.83 -9.98 10.46
C TRP A 93 9.03 -9.02 9.28
N GLN A 94 9.11 -9.52 8.05
CA GLN A 94 9.27 -8.67 6.87
C GLN A 94 8.07 -7.72 6.68
N HIS A 95 6.84 -8.21 6.88
CA HIS A 95 5.64 -7.38 6.87
C HIS A 95 5.61 -6.35 8.00
N SER A 96 6.11 -6.72 9.19
CA SER A 96 6.28 -5.78 10.31
C SER A 96 7.26 -4.65 9.96
N ALA A 97 8.40 -5.00 9.35
CA ALA A 97 9.39 -4.03 8.90
C ALA A 97 8.85 -3.13 7.78
N LEU A 98 8.07 -3.68 6.84
CA LEU A 98 7.36 -2.90 5.82
C LEU A 98 6.42 -1.87 6.44
N LEU A 99 5.59 -2.29 7.39
CA LEU A 99 4.65 -1.39 8.06
C LEU A 99 5.38 -0.31 8.88
N ALA A 100 6.47 -0.67 9.57
CA ALA A 100 7.31 0.29 10.29
C ALA A 100 7.97 1.30 9.34
N PHE A 101 8.49 0.85 8.21
CA PHE A 101 9.07 1.70 7.17
C PHE A 101 8.06 2.68 6.59
N LEU A 102 6.83 2.24 6.29
CA LEU A 102 5.78 3.15 5.84
C LEU A 102 5.43 4.18 6.92
N LYS A 103 5.31 3.75 8.19
CA LYS A 103 5.01 4.63 9.32
C LYS A 103 6.09 5.69 9.53
N SER A 104 7.36 5.36 9.35
CA SER A 104 8.46 6.34 9.45
C SER A 104 8.41 7.41 8.35
N HIS A 105 7.71 7.15 7.25
CA HIS A 105 7.47 8.10 6.16
C HIS A 105 6.10 8.81 6.25
N GLY A 106 5.41 8.68 7.39
CA GLY A 106 4.15 9.36 7.67
C GLY A 106 2.88 8.59 7.23
N ALA A 107 3.00 7.30 6.93
CA ALA A 107 1.82 6.46 6.69
C ALA A 107 1.04 6.22 7.99
N TYR A 108 -0.29 6.26 7.91
CA TYR A 108 -1.16 5.96 9.05
C TYR A 108 -1.87 4.62 8.87
N LEU A 109 -1.33 3.58 9.52
CA LEU A 109 -1.80 2.19 9.45
C LEU A 109 -1.87 1.55 10.86
N PRO A 110 -2.62 2.14 11.82
CA PRO A 110 -2.75 1.55 13.16
C PRO A 110 -3.60 0.26 13.17
N HIS A 111 -4.48 0.10 12.18
CA HIS A 111 -5.42 -1.03 12.08
C HIS A 111 -4.88 -2.20 11.24
N VAL A 112 -3.77 -2.02 10.54
CA VAL A 112 -3.17 -3.08 9.72
C VAL A 112 -2.10 -3.79 10.52
N MET A 113 -2.38 -5.04 10.86
CA MET A 113 -1.43 -5.93 11.53
C MET A 113 -0.67 -6.78 10.48
N PRO A 114 0.60 -7.17 10.75
CA PRO A 114 1.40 -7.94 9.79
C PRO A 114 0.77 -9.28 9.40
N GLU A 115 0.06 -9.95 10.31
CA GLU A 115 -0.59 -11.23 10.06
C GLU A 115 -1.72 -11.17 9.04
N PHE A 116 -2.33 -9.99 8.84
CA PHE A 116 -3.34 -9.80 7.78
C PHE A 116 -2.71 -9.69 6.38
N LEU A 117 -1.38 -9.54 6.31
CA LEU A 117 -0.64 -9.48 5.05
C LEU A 117 -0.13 -10.87 4.61
N LEU A 118 -0.23 -11.90 5.46
CA LEU A 118 0.19 -13.27 5.19
C LEU A 118 -0.75 -14.01 4.23
N GLU A 119 -0.27 -15.11 3.65
CA GLU A 119 -1.13 -16.13 3.05
C GLU A 119 -2.02 -16.82 4.10
N PRO A 120 -3.21 -17.32 3.71
CA PRO A 120 -4.17 -17.92 4.65
C PRO A 120 -3.57 -19.03 5.52
N ASP A 121 -2.71 -19.88 4.95
CA ASP A 121 -2.09 -20.98 5.69
C ASP A 121 -1.07 -20.50 6.72
N ASP A 122 -0.28 -19.49 6.36
CA ASP A 122 0.72 -18.91 7.26
C ASP A 122 0.06 -18.04 8.35
N TYR A 123 -1.05 -17.37 8.04
CA TYR A 123 -1.92 -16.74 9.04
C TYR A 123 -2.46 -17.74 10.06
N LYS A 124 -3.04 -18.87 9.61
CA LYS A 124 -3.57 -19.91 10.51
C LYS A 124 -2.47 -20.46 11.41
N LYS A 125 -1.26 -20.70 10.88
CA LYS A 125 -0.09 -21.13 11.68
C LYS A 125 0.31 -20.08 12.71
N TRP A 126 0.40 -18.81 12.31
CA TRP A 126 0.74 -17.71 13.22
C TRP A 126 -0.23 -17.61 14.39
N ILE A 127 -1.54 -17.61 14.14
CA ILE A 127 -2.56 -17.50 15.19
C ILE A 127 -2.51 -18.70 16.15
N LYS A 128 -2.31 -19.92 15.64
CA LYS A 128 -2.12 -21.12 16.48
C LYS A 128 -0.90 -20.99 17.38
N MET A 129 0.25 -20.64 16.80
CA MET A 129 1.50 -20.43 17.55
C MET A 129 1.35 -19.35 18.64
N GLN A 130 0.73 -18.21 18.32
CA GLN A 130 0.48 -17.14 19.28
C GLN A 130 -0.47 -17.57 20.41
N THR A 131 -1.45 -18.41 20.10
CA THR A 131 -2.36 -18.97 21.11
C THR A 131 -1.63 -19.92 22.04
N GLU A 132 -0.77 -20.80 21.51
CA GLU A 132 0.03 -21.73 22.30
C GLU A 132 1.04 -21.03 23.22
N LEU A 133 1.71 -19.98 22.73
CA LEU A 133 2.63 -19.16 23.53
C LEU A 133 1.90 -18.47 24.68
N LYS A 134 0.74 -17.85 24.41
CA LYS A 134 -0.07 -17.20 25.46
C LYS A 134 -0.57 -18.20 26.51
N VAL A 135 -1.00 -19.39 26.10
CA VAL A 135 -1.41 -20.45 27.06
C VAL A 135 -0.22 -20.88 27.93
N ARG A 136 1.00 -20.90 27.40
CA ARG A 136 2.20 -21.23 28.16
C ARG A 136 2.58 -20.15 29.17
N ASP A 137 2.46 -18.88 28.80
CA ASP A 137 2.73 -17.75 29.70
C ASP A 137 1.66 -17.62 30.81
N VAL A 138 0.40 -17.88 30.50
CA VAL A 138 -0.73 -17.82 31.47
C VAL A 138 -0.68 -18.93 32.52
N LYS A 139 0.01 -20.05 32.27
CA LYS A 139 0.27 -21.07 33.31
C LYS A 139 1.13 -20.55 34.48
N ASN A 140 1.72 -19.36 34.36
CA ASN A 140 2.47 -18.68 35.43
C ASN A 140 1.72 -17.51 36.08
N SER A 141 0.48 -17.21 35.67
CA SER A 141 -0.35 -16.20 36.34
C SER A 141 -1.81 -16.65 36.36
N ASP A 142 -2.27 -17.10 37.53
CA ASP A 142 -3.70 -17.15 37.83
C ASP A 142 -4.29 -15.77 37.56
N ILE A 143 -5.48 -15.71 36.94
CA ILE A 143 -6.23 -14.51 36.52
C ILE A 143 -5.93 -14.09 35.06
N PHE A 144 -6.59 -14.72 34.08
CA PHE A 144 -7.52 -14.06 33.14
C PHE A 144 -8.07 -15.09 32.13
N SER A 145 -9.38 -15.31 32.20
CA SER A 145 -10.19 -16.07 31.27
C SER A 145 -10.33 -15.36 29.92
N ASP A 146 -10.35 -16.15 28.84
CA ASP A 146 -11.01 -15.90 27.56
C ASP A 146 -10.37 -14.97 26.49
N LYS A 147 -9.07 -15.11 26.23
CA LYS A 147 -8.49 -14.60 24.96
C LYS A 147 -7.79 -15.68 24.16
N HIS A 148 -8.51 -16.75 23.82
CA HIS A 148 -8.14 -17.51 22.63
C HIS A 148 -8.24 -16.55 21.43
N LEU A 149 -7.12 -16.36 20.71
CA LEU A 149 -7.17 -15.66 19.44
C LEU A 149 -7.93 -16.56 18.47
N PHE A 150 -9.21 -16.25 18.23
CA PHE A 150 -10.02 -17.01 17.29
C PHE A 150 -9.43 -16.86 15.88
N ILE A 151 -9.11 -18.00 15.27
CA ILE A 151 -8.77 -18.06 13.85
C ILE A 151 -10.00 -17.57 13.09
N LEU A 152 -9.84 -16.51 12.30
CA LEU A 152 -10.92 -15.99 11.47
C LEU A 152 -11.34 -17.03 10.44
N GLU A 153 -12.64 -17.06 10.14
CA GLU A 153 -13.17 -17.81 9.00
C GLU A 153 -12.50 -17.32 7.70
N ASP A 154 -12.22 -18.24 6.77
CA ASP A 154 -11.47 -17.96 5.54
C ASP A 154 -12.08 -16.80 4.73
N SER A 155 -13.41 -16.72 4.65
CA SER A 155 -14.12 -15.63 3.95
C SER A 155 -13.95 -14.26 4.63
N ILE A 156 -13.84 -14.25 5.97
CA ILE A 156 -13.61 -13.04 6.77
C ILE A 156 -12.15 -12.62 6.64
N PHE A 157 -11.23 -13.56 6.80
CA PHE A 157 -9.80 -13.32 6.64
C PHE A 157 -9.49 -12.75 5.26
N GLU A 158 -10.05 -13.31 4.19
CA GLU A 158 -9.79 -12.83 2.83
C GLU A 158 -10.25 -11.39 2.63
N ARG A 159 -11.41 -11.01 3.19
CA ARG A 159 -11.88 -9.61 3.16
C ARG A 159 -10.96 -8.68 3.96
N MET A 160 -10.50 -9.12 5.13
CA MET A 160 -9.57 -8.37 5.99
C MET A 160 -8.22 -8.18 5.31
N SER A 161 -7.63 -9.26 4.77
CA SER A 161 -6.36 -9.22 4.05
C SER A 161 -6.43 -8.33 2.82
N LYS A 162 -7.51 -8.45 2.04
CA LYS A 162 -7.75 -7.59 0.87
C LYS A 162 -7.81 -6.11 1.25
N ARG A 163 -8.52 -5.77 2.33
CA ARG A 163 -8.60 -4.40 2.84
C ARG A 163 -7.24 -3.91 3.34
N ALA A 164 -6.55 -4.72 4.14
CA ALA A 164 -5.22 -4.40 4.67
C ALA A 164 -4.23 -4.09 3.55
N TRP A 165 -4.11 -4.95 2.54
CA TRP A 165 -3.24 -4.72 1.39
C TRP A 165 -3.64 -3.49 0.56
N THR A 166 -4.95 -3.25 0.40
CA THR A 166 -5.43 -2.04 -0.29
C THR A 166 -5.01 -0.77 0.46
N ASP A 167 -5.15 -0.76 1.80
CA ASP A 167 -4.78 0.38 2.63
C ASP A 167 -3.25 0.58 2.65
N VAL A 168 -2.47 -0.49 2.68
CA VAL A 168 -1.00 -0.45 2.53
C VAL A 168 -0.60 0.21 1.21
N LEU A 169 -1.21 -0.18 0.09
CA LEU A 169 -0.94 0.41 -1.22
C LEU A 169 -1.36 1.89 -1.30
N LEU A 170 -2.52 2.25 -0.75
CA LEU A 170 -2.98 3.64 -0.69
C LEU A 170 -2.01 4.51 0.12
N GLN A 171 -1.54 4.03 1.26
CA GLN A 171 -0.58 4.76 2.08
C GLN A 171 0.78 4.84 1.39
N THR A 172 1.23 3.77 0.73
CA THR A 172 2.44 3.75 -0.10
C THR A 172 2.38 4.84 -1.18
N TYR A 173 1.25 4.93 -1.90
CA TYR A 173 1.05 5.98 -2.89
C TYR A 173 1.11 7.38 -2.26
N LYS A 174 0.40 7.57 -1.13
CA LYS A 174 0.38 8.85 -0.41
C LYS A 174 1.77 9.31 0.03
N VAL A 175 2.60 8.41 0.57
CA VAL A 175 3.89 8.80 1.14
C VAL A 175 5.02 8.85 0.11
N PHE A 176 4.96 8.08 -0.99
CA PHE A 176 6.08 8.05 -1.95
C PHE A 176 5.78 8.66 -3.31
N VAL A 177 4.52 8.66 -3.75
CA VAL A 177 4.14 9.17 -5.07
C VAL A 177 3.64 10.59 -4.95
N LEU A 178 2.67 10.81 -4.07
CA LEU A 178 2.02 12.11 -3.91
C LEU A 178 2.99 13.17 -3.37
N GLN A 179 3.92 12.79 -2.49
CA GLN A 179 4.96 13.69 -1.97
C GLN A 179 5.91 14.25 -3.06
N ARG A 180 5.99 13.61 -4.23
CA ARG A 180 6.82 14.09 -5.35
C ARG A 180 6.20 15.28 -6.08
N VAL A 181 4.93 15.58 -5.83
CA VAL A 181 4.27 16.76 -6.41
C VAL A 181 4.81 18.00 -5.70
N SER A 182 5.71 18.71 -6.35
CA SER A 182 6.34 19.86 -5.71
C SER A 182 5.59 21.17 -5.92
N SER A 183 5.60 22.02 -4.89
CA SER A 183 4.96 23.34 -4.91
C SER A 183 5.77 24.41 -5.65
N HIS A 184 7.08 24.23 -5.83
CA HIS A 184 7.97 25.28 -6.37
C HIS A 184 7.54 25.73 -7.78
N ASN A 185 7.33 24.77 -8.71
CA ASN A 185 6.89 25.07 -10.07
C ASN A 185 5.50 25.70 -10.13
N ILE A 186 4.69 25.43 -9.11
CA ILE A 186 3.31 25.85 -9.05
C ILE A 186 3.25 27.32 -8.64
N THR A 187 3.90 27.71 -7.54
CA THR A 187 3.94 29.09 -7.07
C THR A 187 4.42 30.07 -8.14
N ASP A 188 5.44 29.70 -8.93
CA ASP A 188 5.94 30.52 -10.05
C ASP A 188 4.92 30.62 -11.20
N LEU A 189 4.16 29.57 -11.45
CA LEU A 189 3.06 29.61 -12.43
C LEU A 189 1.87 30.44 -11.93
N PHE A 190 1.66 30.54 -10.61
CA PHE A 190 0.57 31.29 -9.97
C PHE A 190 0.90 32.77 -9.74
N SER A 191 2.18 33.12 -9.58
CA SER A 191 2.61 34.52 -9.42
C SER A 191 2.48 35.32 -10.73
N LEU A 192 2.57 34.65 -11.89
CA LEU A 192 2.54 35.29 -13.21
C LEU A 192 1.13 35.53 -13.78
N GLU A 193 0.12 34.76 -13.38
CA GLU A 193 -1.27 34.90 -13.86
C GLU A 193 -2.17 35.51 -12.77
N SER A 194 -2.58 36.76 -13.00
CA SER A 194 -3.36 37.64 -12.13
C SER A 194 -4.22 36.97 -11.04
N LEU A 195 -3.85 37.23 -9.80
CA LEU A 195 -4.41 36.73 -8.53
C LEU A 195 -5.91 37.01 -8.24
N HIS A 196 -6.64 37.74 -9.08
CA HIS A 196 -7.86 38.43 -8.64
C HIS A 196 -9.22 37.73 -8.84
N SER A 197 -9.33 36.59 -9.53
CA SER A 197 -10.67 36.05 -9.89
C SER A 197 -11.00 34.62 -9.45
N MET A 198 -10.27 34.03 -8.49
CA MET A 198 -10.38 32.59 -8.20
C MET A 198 -10.78 32.31 -6.74
N PRO A 199 -11.75 31.43 -6.45
CA PRO A 199 -11.97 30.89 -5.10
C PRO A 199 -10.69 30.16 -4.67
N ARG A 200 -9.96 30.74 -3.71
CA ARG A 200 -8.62 30.27 -3.37
C ARG A 200 -8.71 29.13 -2.36
N ILE A 201 -8.02 28.02 -2.62
CA ILE A 201 -7.83 26.94 -1.63
C ILE A 201 -6.86 27.34 -0.50
N LYS A 202 -6.40 28.58 -0.36
CA LYS A 202 -5.20 28.95 0.44
C LYS A 202 -4.00 28.05 0.06
N LEU A 203 -2.77 28.50 0.26
CA LEU A 203 -1.57 27.68 -0.03
C LEU A 203 -0.75 27.39 1.23
N GLU A 204 -1.10 28.02 2.35
CA GLU A 204 -0.43 27.84 3.64
C GLU A 204 -0.53 26.38 4.09
N PRO A 205 0.56 25.71 4.48
CA PRO A 205 0.55 24.29 4.86
C PRO A 205 -0.53 23.90 5.88
N LEU A 206 -0.88 24.82 6.78
CA LEU A 206 -1.84 24.62 7.88
C LEU A 206 -3.28 25.04 7.58
N SER A 207 -3.57 25.53 6.38
CA SER A 207 -4.91 26.08 6.07
C SER A 207 -5.97 25.02 5.74
N SER A 208 -5.64 23.73 5.84
CA SER A 208 -6.62 22.64 5.74
C SER A 208 -6.29 21.51 6.71
N ASN A 209 -7.33 20.99 7.37
CA ASN A 209 -7.30 19.76 8.17
C ASN A 209 -7.79 18.53 7.38
N ILE A 210 -8.18 18.70 6.11
CA ILE A 210 -8.75 17.63 5.27
C ILE A 210 -7.73 17.16 4.23
N TYR A 211 -7.05 18.09 3.56
CA TYR A 211 -6.13 17.78 2.48
C TYR A 211 -4.67 18.05 2.87
N SER A 212 -3.78 17.13 2.52
CA SER A 212 -2.34 17.31 2.63
C SER A 212 -1.84 18.43 1.71
N PRO A 213 -0.65 19.02 1.97
CA PRO A 213 -0.06 20.05 1.12
C PRO A 213 0.06 19.62 -0.36
N TYR A 214 0.38 18.36 -0.61
CA TYR A 214 0.54 17.80 -1.95
C TYR A 214 -0.81 17.64 -2.69
N GLU A 215 -1.85 17.16 -2.01
CA GLU A 215 -3.20 17.09 -2.59
C GLU A 215 -3.71 18.48 -2.96
N ARG A 216 -3.46 19.46 -2.10
CA ARG A 216 -3.86 20.85 -2.34
C ARG A 216 -3.12 21.46 -3.51
N THR A 217 -1.85 21.09 -3.69
CA THR A 217 -1.05 21.49 -4.84
C THR A 217 -1.70 20.99 -6.14
N ILE A 218 -2.11 19.71 -6.19
CA ILE A 218 -2.86 19.14 -7.33
C ILE A 218 -4.22 19.82 -7.52
N LEU A 219 -5.01 19.98 -6.45
CA LEU A 219 -6.34 20.57 -6.53
C LEU A 219 -6.30 22.03 -7.01
N THR A 220 -5.30 22.80 -6.54
CA THR A 220 -5.11 24.18 -6.98
C THR A 220 -4.74 24.23 -8.46
N TRP A 221 -3.85 23.34 -8.91
CA TRP A 221 -3.50 23.18 -10.31
C TRP A 221 -4.72 22.82 -11.17
N LEU A 222 -5.50 21.80 -10.77
CA LEU A 222 -6.73 21.38 -11.46
C LEU A 222 -7.76 22.51 -11.55
N ASN A 223 -8.05 23.20 -10.45
CA ASN A 223 -9.02 24.28 -10.40
C ASN A 223 -8.59 25.45 -11.30
N LYS A 224 -7.30 25.79 -11.33
CA LYS A 224 -6.79 26.84 -12.22
C LYS A 224 -7.00 26.47 -13.68
N HIS A 225 -6.63 25.26 -14.09
CA HIS A 225 -6.85 24.84 -15.46
C HIS A 225 -8.35 24.82 -15.81
N TYR A 226 -9.19 24.27 -14.93
CA TYR A 226 -10.63 24.31 -15.11
C TYR A 226 -11.16 25.74 -15.31
N GLU A 227 -10.77 26.68 -14.46
CA GLU A 227 -11.24 28.08 -14.52
C GLU A 227 -10.67 28.85 -15.71
N LYS A 228 -9.48 28.48 -16.20
CA LYS A 228 -8.92 29.01 -17.44
C LYS A 228 -9.70 28.50 -18.65
N TYR A 229 -9.96 27.20 -18.73
CA TYR A 229 -10.62 26.59 -19.89
C TYR A 229 -12.13 26.83 -19.91
N ARG A 230 -12.80 26.96 -18.76
CA ARG A 230 -14.24 27.23 -18.71
C ARG A 230 -14.60 28.54 -19.41
N LYS A 231 -13.73 29.55 -19.34
CA LYS A 231 -13.92 30.85 -20.01
C LYS A 231 -13.83 30.74 -21.54
N ILE A 232 -13.14 29.70 -22.02
CA ILE A 232 -13.01 29.38 -23.44
C ILE A 232 -14.21 28.54 -23.89
N VAL A 233 -14.52 27.47 -23.17
CA VAL A 233 -15.56 26.49 -23.53
C VAL A 233 -16.97 27.08 -23.39
N TRP A 234 -17.24 27.88 -22.36
CA TRP A 234 -18.55 28.49 -22.11
C TRP A 234 -18.59 29.98 -22.45
N ARG A 235 -17.75 30.42 -23.40
CA ARG A 235 -17.73 31.82 -23.84
C ARG A 235 -19.12 32.30 -24.29
N ASP A 236 -19.85 31.43 -24.98
CA ASP A 236 -21.13 31.75 -25.63
C ASP A 236 -22.34 31.15 -24.91
N CYS A 237 -22.16 30.56 -23.72
CA CYS A 237 -23.29 30.12 -22.92
C CYS A 237 -24.02 31.33 -22.35
N GLN A 238 -25.31 31.46 -22.64
CA GLN A 238 -26.18 32.37 -21.91
C GLN A 238 -26.06 32.03 -20.42
N LYS A 239 -25.53 32.97 -19.64
CA LYS A 239 -25.63 32.88 -18.17
C LYS A 239 -27.13 32.87 -17.88
N GLY A 240 -27.63 31.78 -17.32
CA GLY A 240 -29.03 31.69 -16.91
C GLY A 240 -29.35 32.93 -16.07
N GLU A 241 -30.33 33.71 -16.54
CA GLU A 241 -30.88 34.82 -15.79
C GLU A 241 -31.43 34.25 -14.48
N ILE A 242 -30.91 34.72 -13.35
CA ILE A 242 -31.46 34.49 -12.02
C ILE A 242 -32.35 35.68 -11.70
#